data_AF-A0A523GV35-F1
#
_entry.id   AF-A0A523GV35-F1
#
_cell.length_a   1.000
_cell.length_b   1.000
_cell.length_c   1.000
_cell.angle_alpha   90.00
_cell.angle_beta   90.00
_cell.angle_gamma   90.00
#
_symmetry.space_group_name_H-M   'P 1'
#
loop_
_entity.id
_entity.type
_entity.pdbx_description
1 polymer ?
#
loop_
_entity_poly.entity_id
_entity_poly.type
_entity_poly.pdbx_seq_one_letter_code
_entity_poly.pdbx_strand_id
1 'polypeptide(L)'
;YVDGEYVMVHAGLLPSWSVALAAQLAQEVESALRDKNQKNFRKFCSHMYGNQPDQWNSNLKGYDRMRVIINAMTRMRVCTPDGKMDFSYKGRLRDIPVGYLPWFEVPNRASREVTIICGHWSALALQVRHNLIALDTGCMWGGNLTAIRLEDKKIFQVPCAVLEGTTH
;
A
#
# COMPACT_ATOMS: atom_id res chain seq x y z
N TYR A 1 -3.57 -6.10 8.31
CA TYR A 1 -3.49 -7.28 9.21
C TYR A 1 -2.18 -7.22 9.95
N VAL A 2 -2.15 -7.59 11.24
CA VAL A 2 -0.95 -7.56 12.09
C VAL A 2 -0.83 -8.91 12.78
N ASP A 3 0.33 -9.54 12.69
CA ASP A 3 0.64 -10.83 13.32
C ASP A 3 2.12 -10.89 13.71
N GLY A 4 2.38 -10.85 15.02
CA GLY A 4 3.74 -10.76 15.57
C GLY A 4 4.54 -9.59 14.98
N GLU A 5 5.65 -9.91 14.33
CA GLU A 5 6.54 -8.96 13.65
C GLU A 5 6.09 -8.60 12.22
N TYR A 6 5.04 -9.23 11.70
CA TYR A 6 4.54 -9.02 10.33
C TYR A 6 3.33 -8.09 10.29
N VAL A 7 3.34 -7.20 9.31
CA VAL A 7 2.20 -6.34 8.98
C VAL A 7 1.89 -6.50 7.51
N MET A 8 0.66 -6.88 7.18
CA MET A 8 0.21 -6.99 5.79
C MET A 8 -0.74 -5.85 5.43
N VAL A 9 -0.41 -5.13 4.36
CA VAL A 9 -1.16 -3.99 3.79
C VAL A 9 -1.01 -3.99 2.27
N HIS A 10 -2.01 -3.52 1.52
CA HIS A 10 -1.98 -3.64 0.06
C HIS A 10 -0.84 -2.84 -0.60
N ALA A 11 -0.64 -1.58 -0.20
CA ALA A 11 0.39 -0.69 -0.74
C ALA A 11 1.51 -0.38 0.27
N GLY A 12 1.19 0.34 1.36
CA GLY A 12 2.18 0.73 2.36
C GLY A 12 1.60 1.51 3.53
N LEU A 13 2.49 1.97 4.42
CA LEU A 13 2.15 2.82 5.56
C LEU A 13 2.93 4.15 5.46
N LEU A 14 2.27 5.27 5.77
CA LEU A 14 2.95 6.56 5.77
C LEU A 14 4.07 6.61 6.83
N PRO A 15 5.13 7.41 6.62
CA PRO A 15 6.29 7.43 7.52
C PRO A 15 5.95 7.73 8.98
N SER A 16 4.94 8.57 9.21
CA SER A 16 4.49 8.98 10.55
C SER A 16 3.59 7.95 11.24
N TRP A 17 3.20 6.86 10.59
CA TRP A 17 2.27 5.88 11.15
C TRP A 17 3.02 4.73 11.84
N SER A 18 2.84 4.65 13.16
CA SER A 18 3.15 3.42 13.88
C SER A 18 2.19 2.30 13.47
N VAL A 19 2.56 1.05 13.73
CA VAL A 19 1.69 -0.11 13.44
C VAL A 19 0.37 -0.01 14.19
N ALA A 20 0.40 0.41 15.46
CA ALA A 20 -0.80 0.60 16.27
C ALA A 20 -1.73 1.67 15.68
N LEU A 21 -1.18 2.82 15.26
CA LEU A 21 -1.96 3.86 14.61
C LEU A 21 -2.53 3.36 13.28
N ALA A 22 -1.71 2.73 12.43
CA ALA A 22 -2.15 2.18 11.16
C ALA A 22 -3.31 1.17 11.33
N ALA A 23 -3.25 0.31 12.35
CA ALA A 23 -4.33 -0.64 12.64
C ALA A 23 -5.63 0.07 13.03
N GLN A 24 -5.57 1.12 13.85
CA GLN A 24 -6.73 1.95 14.20
C GLN A 24 -7.33 2.63 12.96
N LEU A 25 -6.48 3.24 12.14
CA LEU A 25 -6.90 3.91 10.90
C LEU A 25 -7.55 2.93 9.92
N ALA A 26 -7.00 1.72 9.78
CA ALA A 26 -7.59 0.67 8.95
C ALA A 26 -9.00 0.30 9.47
N GLN A 27 -9.17 0.15 10.79
CA GLN A 27 -10.46 -0.14 11.40
C GLN A 27 -11.51 0.96 11.15
N GLU A 28 -11.10 2.24 11.08
CA GLU A 28 -12.01 3.34 10.72
C GLU A 28 -12.62 3.12 9.32
N VAL A 29 -11.77 2.83 8.33
CA VAL A 29 -12.19 2.60 6.94
C VAL A 29 -12.97 1.30 6.80
N GLU A 30 -12.51 0.24 7.45
CA GLU A 30 -13.19 -1.06 7.46
C GLU A 30 -14.60 -0.97 8.05
N SER A 31 -14.80 -0.17 9.10
CA SER A 31 -16.11 0.05 9.70
C SER A 31 -17.06 0.74 8.74
N ALA A 32 -16.58 1.75 7.98
CA ALA A 32 -17.37 2.41 6.95
C ALA A 32 -17.72 1.48 5.79
N LEU A 33 -16.80 0.59 5.39
CA LEU A 33 -17.03 -0.43 4.35
C LEU A 33 -18.04 -1.50 4.79
N ARG A 34 -18.11 -1.82 6.09
CA ARG A 34 -19.03 -2.82 6.65
C ARG A 34 -20.34 -2.23 7.16
N ASP A 35 -20.60 -0.94 6.95
CA ASP A 35 -21.84 -0.31 7.40
C ASP A 35 -23.05 -0.99 6.74
N LYS A 36 -23.94 -1.55 7.57
CA LYS A 36 -25.16 -2.23 7.12
C LYS A 36 -26.17 -1.25 6.52
N ASN A 37 -26.05 0.04 6.81
CA ASN A 37 -26.86 1.08 6.22
C ASN A 37 -26.38 1.38 4.79
N GLN A 38 -27.15 0.90 3.80
CA GLN A 38 -26.82 1.09 2.39
C GLN A 38 -26.67 2.56 1.97
N LYS A 39 -27.36 3.51 2.60
CA LYS A 39 -27.23 4.94 2.28
C LYS A 39 -25.87 5.47 2.72
N ASN A 40 -25.43 5.11 3.92
CA ASN A 40 -24.12 5.49 4.43
C ASN A 40 -23.00 4.88 3.59
N PHE A 41 -23.09 3.58 3.28
CA PHE A 41 -22.16 2.88 2.42
C PHE A 41 -22.03 3.57 1.05
N ARG A 42 -23.15 3.82 0.36
CA ARG A 42 -23.14 4.52 -0.94
C ARG A 42 -22.52 5.92 -0.84
N LYS A 43 -22.84 6.67 0.21
CA LYS A 43 -22.26 7.99 0.45
C LYS A 43 -20.76 7.90 0.71
N PHE A 44 -20.28 6.92 1.45
CA PHE A 44 -18.85 6.69 1.63
C PHE A 44 -18.16 6.36 0.29
N CYS A 45 -18.72 5.43 -0.50
CA CYS A 45 -18.20 5.07 -1.82
C CYS A 45 -18.11 6.26 -2.77
N SER A 46 -19.04 7.22 -2.72
CA SER A 46 -18.97 8.41 -3.56
C SER A 46 -17.84 9.37 -3.17
N HIS A 47 -17.29 9.27 -1.95
CA HIS A 47 -16.23 10.15 -1.45
C HIS A 47 -14.87 9.45 -1.30
N MET A 48 -14.82 8.12 -1.36
CA MET A 48 -13.59 7.36 -1.13
C MET A 48 -12.54 7.51 -2.23
N TYR A 49 -12.95 7.94 -3.42
CA TYR A 49 -12.06 8.20 -4.55
C TYR A 49 -11.56 9.65 -4.55
N GLY A 50 -10.36 9.83 -5.10
CA GLY A 50 -9.71 11.13 -5.22
C GLY A 50 -8.25 11.08 -4.81
N ASN A 51 -7.47 12.05 -5.26
CA ASN A 51 -6.04 12.15 -4.96
C ASN A 51 -5.74 13.13 -3.81
N GLN A 52 -6.73 13.89 -3.34
CA GLN A 52 -6.56 14.86 -2.27
C GLN A 52 -7.44 14.50 -1.07
N PRO A 53 -6.96 14.58 0.18
CA PRO A 53 -5.61 15.00 0.54
C PRO A 53 -4.55 13.95 0.16
N ASP A 54 -3.34 14.41 -0.14
CA ASP A 54 -2.17 13.58 -0.45
C ASP A 54 -1.20 13.44 0.73
N GLN A 55 -1.47 14.10 1.86
CA GLN A 55 -0.66 14.06 3.06
C GLN A 55 -1.52 13.85 4.32
N TRP A 56 -0.99 13.09 5.26
CA TRP A 56 -1.64 12.86 6.55
C TRP A 56 -1.50 14.06 7.49
N ASN A 57 -2.61 14.40 8.15
CA ASN A 57 -2.66 15.29 9.28
C ASN A 57 -3.68 14.76 10.30
N SER A 58 -3.32 14.71 11.58
CA SER A 58 -4.19 14.21 12.66
C SER A 58 -5.50 14.99 12.82
N ASN A 59 -5.52 16.24 12.33
CA ASN A 59 -6.69 17.12 12.35
C ASN A 59 -7.67 16.84 11.21
N LEU A 60 -7.31 16.01 10.21
CA LEU A 60 -8.25 15.59 9.17
C LEU A 60 -9.46 14.90 9.79
N LYS A 61 -10.65 15.19 9.26
CA LYS A 61 -11.93 14.62 9.69
C LYS A 61 -12.72 14.12 8.49
N GLY A 62 -13.77 13.35 8.77
CA GLY A 62 -14.74 12.90 7.77
C GLY A 62 -14.09 12.18 6.59
N TYR A 63 -14.58 12.46 5.38
CA TYR A 63 -14.16 11.75 4.18
C TYR A 63 -12.73 12.05 3.74
N ASP A 64 -12.19 13.23 4.03
CA ASP A 64 -10.80 13.56 3.69
C ASP A 64 -9.83 12.71 4.51
N ARG A 65 -10.12 12.51 5.80
CA ARG A 65 -9.38 11.58 6.66
C ARG A 65 -9.43 10.17 6.09
N MET A 66 -10.64 9.66 5.80
CA MET A 66 -10.82 8.32 5.26
C MET A 66 -10.09 8.14 3.92
N ARG A 67 -10.14 9.14 3.05
CA ARG A 67 -9.50 9.09 1.73
C ARG A 67 -7.98 9.03 1.83
N VAL A 68 -7.36 9.79 2.74
CA VAL A 68 -5.90 9.68 2.99
C VAL A 68 -5.53 8.28 3.48
N ILE A 69 -6.33 7.71 4.38
CA ILE A 69 -6.11 6.34 4.88
C ILE A 69 -6.13 5.33 3.73
N ILE A 70 -7.18 5.39 2.91
CA ILE A 70 -7.37 4.52 1.74
C ILE A 70 -6.21 4.70 0.76
N ASN A 71 -5.86 5.95 0.45
CA ASN A 71 -4.80 6.26 -0.50
C ASN A 71 -3.45 5.71 -0.06
N ALA A 72 -3.07 5.89 1.20
CA ALA A 72 -1.83 5.35 1.73
C ALA A 72 -1.81 3.81 1.68
N MET A 73 -2.87 3.18 2.19
CA MET A 73 -2.92 1.72 2.36
C MET A 73 -3.16 0.96 1.06
N THR A 74 -3.72 1.60 0.03
CA THR A 74 -4.12 0.91 -1.21
C THR A 74 -3.49 1.47 -2.49
N ARG A 75 -2.85 2.65 -2.47
CA ARG A 75 -2.40 3.31 -3.70
C ARG A 75 -0.98 3.86 -3.67
N MET A 76 -0.36 3.97 -2.49
CA MET A 76 0.95 4.60 -2.34
C MET A 76 2.08 3.80 -3.00
N ARG A 77 3.04 4.52 -3.58
CA ARG A 77 4.31 3.98 -4.08
C ARG A 77 5.47 4.77 -3.49
N VAL A 78 5.48 6.07 -3.80
CA VAL A 78 6.49 6.99 -3.31
C VAL A 78 5.84 8.10 -2.48
N CYS A 79 6.62 8.66 -1.57
CA CYS A 79 6.27 9.86 -0.83
C CYS A 79 7.51 10.70 -0.55
N THR A 80 7.29 11.96 -0.22
CA THR A 80 8.33 12.83 0.33
C THR A 80 8.70 12.39 1.75
N PRO A 81 9.83 12.85 2.32
CA PRO A 81 10.21 12.53 3.70
C PRO A 81 9.16 12.91 4.76
N ASP A 82 8.37 13.96 4.52
CA ASP A 82 7.25 14.41 5.36
C ASP A 82 5.92 13.68 5.07
N GLY A 83 5.93 12.69 4.17
CA GLY A 83 4.81 11.79 3.93
C GLY A 83 3.75 12.31 2.96
N LYS A 84 4.11 13.25 2.06
CA LYS A 84 3.23 13.63 0.94
C LYS A 84 3.34 12.59 -0.17
N MET A 85 2.23 11.94 -0.50
CA MET A 85 2.15 10.88 -1.50
C MET A 85 2.16 11.43 -2.93
N ASP A 86 2.78 10.70 -3.86
CA ASP A 86 2.61 10.94 -5.29
C ASP A 86 1.82 9.80 -5.95
N PHE A 87 0.68 10.17 -6.55
CA PHE A 87 -0.20 9.25 -7.27
C PHE A 87 0.05 9.20 -8.78
N SER A 88 0.85 10.13 -9.31
CA SER A 88 1.19 10.20 -10.73
C SER A 88 2.28 9.19 -11.09
N TYR A 89 3.24 8.99 -10.19
CA TYR A 89 4.34 8.07 -10.39
C TYR A 89 3.95 6.59 -10.26
N LYS A 90 4.35 5.79 -11.25
CA LYS A 90 4.05 4.34 -11.36
C LYS A 90 5.26 3.49 -11.79
N GLY A 91 6.45 4.10 -11.85
CA GLY A 91 7.65 3.54 -12.48
C GLY A 91 8.48 2.63 -11.58
N ARG A 92 9.73 2.39 -11.99
CA ARG A 92 10.73 1.58 -11.28
C ARG A 92 11.61 2.45 -10.38
N LEU A 93 12.19 1.89 -9.32
CA LEU A 93 13.01 2.60 -8.33
C LEU A 93 14.01 3.64 -8.89
N ARG A 94 14.67 3.34 -10.02
CA ARG A 94 15.66 4.24 -10.65
C ARG A 94 15.06 5.50 -11.28
N ASP A 95 13.75 5.50 -11.54
CA ASP A 95 13.02 6.55 -12.25
C ASP A 95 12.23 7.45 -11.27
N ILE A 96 12.44 7.29 -9.95
CA ILE A 96 11.74 8.07 -8.92
C ILE A 96 12.10 9.55 -9.05
N PRO A 97 11.10 10.47 -9.06
CA PRO A 97 11.36 11.90 -9.13
C PRO A 97 12.20 12.41 -7.95
N VAL A 98 13.02 13.43 -8.21
CA VAL A 98 13.81 14.11 -7.17
C VAL A 98 12.88 14.62 -6.05
N GLY A 99 13.29 14.41 -4.80
CA GLY A 99 12.53 14.80 -3.61
C GLY A 99 11.56 13.73 -3.09
N TYR A 100 11.36 12.65 -3.85
CA TYR A 100 10.57 11.50 -3.44
C TYR A 100 11.45 10.28 -3.11
N LEU A 101 10.93 9.43 -2.24
CA LEU A 101 11.52 8.16 -1.86
C LEU A 101 10.46 7.06 -2.02
N PRO A 102 10.85 5.80 -2.27
CA PRO A 102 9.96 4.67 -1.97
C PRO A 102 9.49 4.80 -0.53
N TRP A 103 8.19 4.61 -0.27
CA TRP A 103 7.62 4.90 1.06
C TRP A 103 8.34 4.15 2.20
N PHE A 104 8.89 2.98 1.91
CA PHE A 104 9.60 2.12 2.87
C PHE A 104 11.07 2.52 3.11
N GLU A 105 11.64 3.37 2.26
CA GLU A 105 13.00 3.93 2.39
C GLU A 105 13.03 5.26 3.15
N VAL A 106 11.87 5.83 3.51
CA VAL A 106 11.83 7.09 4.27
C VAL A 106 12.52 6.88 5.63
N PRO A 107 13.57 7.68 5.95
CA PRO A 107 14.31 7.53 7.19
C PRO A 107 13.41 7.67 8.42
N ASN A 108 13.72 6.93 9.47
CA ASN A 108 13.03 7.01 10.76
C ASN A 108 11.52 6.76 10.72
N ARG A 109 10.97 6.14 9.65
CA ARG A 109 9.56 5.75 9.60
C ARG A 109 9.16 4.96 10.85
N ALA A 110 7.99 5.25 11.39
CA ALA A 110 7.53 4.74 12.68
C ALA A 110 7.28 3.22 12.68
N SER A 111 7.21 2.59 11.51
CA SER A 111 7.01 1.16 11.30
C SER A 111 8.30 0.38 11.01
N ARG A 112 9.48 0.97 11.20
CA ARG A 112 10.77 0.39 10.74
C ARG A 112 11.18 -0.94 11.38
N GLU A 113 10.66 -1.22 12.57
CA GLU A 113 11.00 -2.42 13.37
C GLU A 113 10.16 -3.65 12.98
N VAL A 114 9.16 -3.51 12.10
CA VAL A 114 8.33 -4.63 11.62
C VAL A 114 8.60 -4.95 10.16
N THR A 115 8.31 -6.19 9.76
CA THR A 115 8.32 -6.60 8.36
C THR A 115 6.98 -6.29 7.72
N ILE A 116 6.95 -5.32 6.81
CA ILE A 116 5.74 -5.00 6.05
C ILE A 116 5.66 -5.88 4.81
N ILE A 117 4.60 -6.67 4.70
CA ILE A 117 4.24 -7.44 3.53
C ILE A 117 3.25 -6.62 2.69
N CYS A 118 3.60 -6.33 1.44
CA CYS A 118 2.77 -5.54 0.54
C CYS A 118 2.79 -6.01 -0.91
N GLY A 119 1.96 -5.36 -1.73
CA GLY A 119 1.88 -5.54 -3.18
C GLY A 119 1.66 -4.19 -3.88
N HIS A 120 0.72 -4.15 -4.84
CA HIS A 120 0.26 -2.98 -5.61
C HIS A 120 1.28 -2.35 -6.56
N TRP A 121 2.55 -2.30 -6.17
CA TRP A 121 3.63 -1.71 -6.95
C TRP A 121 4.35 -2.77 -7.77
N SER A 122 3.69 -3.33 -8.78
CA SER A 122 4.27 -4.35 -9.69
C SER A 122 5.63 -3.97 -10.30
N ALA A 123 5.84 -2.69 -10.62
CA ALA A 123 7.11 -2.18 -11.15
C ALA A 123 8.29 -2.23 -10.13
N LEU A 124 8.01 -2.44 -8.84
CA LEU A 124 9.02 -2.70 -7.80
C LEU A 124 9.59 -4.13 -7.89
N ALA A 125 8.84 -5.05 -8.50
CA ALA A 125 9.09 -6.49 -8.50
C ALA A 125 9.23 -7.08 -7.07
N LEU A 126 9.65 -8.34 -7.01
CA LEU A 126 9.86 -9.03 -5.73
C LEU A 126 10.94 -8.33 -4.91
N GLN A 127 10.61 -7.98 -3.67
CA GLN A 127 11.57 -7.53 -2.67
C GLN A 127 11.45 -8.42 -1.44
N VAL A 128 12.57 -8.94 -0.94
CA VAL A 128 12.62 -9.68 0.32
C VAL A 128 13.76 -9.09 1.15
N ARG A 129 13.40 -8.37 2.21
CA ARG A 129 14.30 -7.62 3.08
C ARG A 129 13.90 -7.83 4.54
N HIS A 130 14.75 -7.37 5.45
CA HIS A 130 14.51 -7.52 6.90
C HIS A 130 13.24 -6.82 7.40
N ASN A 131 12.76 -5.77 6.72
CA ASN A 131 11.60 -4.97 7.13
C ASN A 131 10.58 -4.75 5.99
N LEU A 132 10.72 -5.47 4.88
CA LEU A 132 9.85 -5.35 3.70
C LEU A 132 9.81 -6.68 2.94
N ILE A 133 8.60 -7.11 2.58
CA ILE A 133 8.35 -8.17 1.60
C ILE A 133 7.34 -7.63 0.58
N ALA A 134 7.79 -7.32 -0.64
CA ALA A 134 6.91 -6.91 -1.73
C ALA A 134 6.62 -8.10 -2.65
N LEU A 135 5.37 -8.56 -2.69
CA LEU A 135 4.94 -9.77 -3.40
C LEU A 135 4.35 -9.52 -4.78
N ASP A 136 4.03 -8.27 -5.11
CA ASP A 136 3.46 -7.93 -6.42
C ASP A 136 4.53 -7.99 -7.51
N THR A 137 4.61 -9.16 -8.15
CA THR A 137 5.47 -9.44 -9.30
C THR A 137 4.73 -9.31 -10.63
N GLY A 138 3.57 -8.63 -10.65
CA GLY A 138 2.89 -8.25 -11.87
C GLY A 138 2.35 -9.42 -12.71
N CYS A 139 1.70 -10.41 -12.11
CA CYS A 139 1.06 -11.54 -12.83
C CYS A 139 0.25 -11.07 -14.05
N MET A 140 -0.62 -10.07 -13.86
CA MET A 140 -1.46 -9.49 -14.93
C MET A 140 -0.67 -8.82 -16.07
N TRP A 141 0.62 -8.57 -15.88
CA TRP A 141 1.52 -7.92 -16.84
C TRP A 141 2.52 -8.90 -17.46
N GLY A 142 2.19 -10.20 -17.46
CA GLY A 142 3.08 -11.26 -17.94
C GLY A 142 4.15 -11.68 -16.94
N GLY A 143 4.05 -11.23 -15.69
CA GLY A 143 4.89 -11.69 -14.59
C GLY A 143 4.35 -12.94 -13.90
N ASN A 144 4.66 -13.06 -12.60
CA ASN A 144 4.26 -14.21 -11.79
C ASN A 144 3.21 -13.83 -10.73
N LEU A 145 2.42 -14.82 -10.31
CA LEU A 145 1.80 -14.82 -8.99
C LEU A 145 2.83 -15.33 -7.99
N THR A 146 3.15 -14.53 -6.96
CA THR A 146 4.17 -14.87 -5.97
C THR A 146 3.56 -15.10 -4.60
N ALA A 147 3.98 -16.18 -3.94
CA ALA A 147 3.74 -16.45 -2.53
C ALA A 147 5.07 -16.62 -1.78
N ILE A 148 5.06 -16.32 -0.49
CA ILE A 148 6.17 -16.57 0.42
C ILE A 148 5.68 -17.38 1.62
N ARG A 149 6.47 -18.37 2.03
CA ARG A 149 6.31 -19.05 3.32
C ARG A 149 7.13 -18.31 4.37
N LEU A 150 6.50 -17.84 5.44
CA LEU A 150 7.12 -16.86 6.33
C LEU A 150 8.21 -17.46 7.22
N GLU A 151 8.10 -18.75 7.55
CA GLU A 151 8.97 -19.50 8.45
C GLU A 151 10.39 -19.66 7.90
N ASP A 152 10.52 -19.90 6.59
CA ASP A 152 11.81 -20.12 5.92
C ASP A 152 12.07 -19.16 4.75
N LYS A 153 11.18 -18.17 4.56
CA LYS A 153 11.20 -17.20 3.45
C LYS A 153 11.23 -17.84 2.06
N LYS A 154 10.79 -19.10 1.94
CA LYS A 154 10.76 -19.78 0.65
C LYS A 154 9.74 -19.12 -0.28
N ILE A 155 10.21 -18.80 -1.49
CA ILE A 155 9.41 -18.17 -2.54
C ILE A 155 8.82 -19.24 -3.45
N PHE A 156 7.54 -19.07 -3.78
CA PHE A 156 6.80 -19.87 -4.74
C PHE A 156 6.25 -18.93 -5.81
N GLN A 157 6.49 -19.26 -7.09
CA GLN A 157 6.03 -18.46 -8.21
C GLN A 157 5.36 -19.33 -9.25
N VAL A 158 4.21 -18.88 -9.72
CA VAL A 158 3.50 -19.47 -10.85
C VAL A 158 3.38 -18.40 -11.93
N PRO A 159 3.87 -18.64 -13.17
CA PRO A 159 3.67 -17.73 -14.28
C PRO A 159 2.17 -17.51 -14.53
N CYS A 160 1.76 -16.25 -14.72
CA CYS A 160 0.43 -15.99 -15.27
C CYS A 160 0.43 -16.48 -16.71
N ALA A 161 -0.56 -17.28 -17.10
CA ALA A 161 -0.81 -17.54 -18.52
C ALA A 161 -1.07 -16.19 -19.19
N VAL A 162 -0.22 -15.82 -20.15
CA VAL A 162 -0.53 -14.71 -21.04
C VAL A 162 -1.78 -15.14 -21.79
N LEU A 163 -2.88 -14.38 -21.67
CA LEU A 163 -3.96 -14.51 -22.63
C LEU A 163 -3.36 -14.16 -24.00
N GLU A 164 -3.11 -15.17 -24.83
CA GLU A 164 -2.79 -14.96 -26.25
C GLU A 164 -3.97 -14.17 -26.85
N GLY A 165 -3.81 -12.86 -27.07
CA GLY A 165 -4.92 -12.07 -27.63
C GLY A 165 -4.87 -10.56 -27.62
N THR A 166 -3.92 -9.88 -26.97
CA THR A 166 -3.79 -8.43 -27.12
C THR A 166 -2.34 -8.01 -27.37
N THR A 167 -1.92 -8.17 -28.62
CA THR A 167 -0.92 -7.30 -29.24
C THR A 167 -1.48 -5.88 -29.29
N HIS A 168 -0.76 -4.93 -28.69
CA HIS A 168 -0.89 -3.50 -28.99
C HIS A 168 -0.16 -3.15 -30.27
#